data_AF-A0A485ASY5-F1
#
_entry.id   AF-A0A485ASY5-F1
#
_cell.length_a   1.000
_cell.length_b   1.000
_cell.length_c   1.000
_cell.angle_alpha   90.00
_cell.angle_beta   90.00
_cell.angle_gamma   90.00
#
_symmetry.space_group_name_H-M   'P 1'
#
loop_
_entity.id
_entity.type
_entity.pdbx_description
1 polymer ?
#
loop_
_entity_poly.entity_id
_entity_poly.type
_entity_poly.pdbx_seq_one_letter_code
_entity_poly.pdbx_strand_id
1 'polypeptide(L)' 'MATVRCTAAQAIVRYLSNQFTEVDGKQVPLFPGVYGIFGHGNVTCLGEALEAAQETLPTWRGQNEQSHGFCRRRFC' A
#
# COMPACT_ATOMS: atom_id res chain seq x y z
N MET A 1 -24.51 -11.40 -0.46
CA MET A 1 -23.16 -10.88 -0.16
C MET A 1 -22.20 -12.06 -0.14
N ALA A 2 -21.28 -12.14 -1.10
CA ALA A 2 -20.26 -13.19 -1.08
C ALA A 2 -19.20 -12.82 -0.04
N THR A 3 -18.93 -13.71 0.92
CA THR A 3 -17.88 -13.50 1.90
C THR A 3 -16.54 -13.90 1.28
N VAL A 4 -15.58 -12.98 1.28
CA VAL A 4 -14.24 -13.24 0.77
C VAL A 4 -13.35 -13.65 1.94
N ARG A 5 -12.79 -14.86 1.90
CA ARG A 5 -11.75 -15.27 2.85
C ARG A 5 -10.44 -14.61 2.45
N CYS A 6 -9.87 -13.85 3.37
CA CYS A 6 -8.59 -13.18 3.17
C CYS A 6 -7.80 -13.18 4.49
N THR A 7 -6.48 -13.04 4.40
CA THR A 7 -5.64 -12.84 5.59
C THR A 7 -5.86 -11.43 6.16
N ALA A 8 -5.52 -11.21 7.43
CA ALA A 8 -5.62 -9.89 8.04
C ALA A 8 -4.82 -8.83 7.24
N ALA A 9 -3.65 -9.20 6.72
CA ALA A 9 -2.84 -8.34 5.86
C ALA A 9 -3.59 -7.96 4.57
N GLN A 10 -4.20 -8.92 3.88
CA GLN A 10 -4.99 -8.67 2.67
C GLN A 10 -6.21 -7.79 2.95
N ALA A 11 -6.89 -7.99 4.09
CA ALA A 11 -8.03 -7.17 4.48
C ALA A 11 -7.63 -5.70 4.71
N ILE A 12 -6.51 -5.47 5.41
CA ILE A 12 -5.98 -4.13 5.68
C ILE A 12 -5.59 -3.44 4.37
N VAL A 13 -4.86 -4.12 3.49
CA VAL A 13 -4.44 -3.55 2.20
C VAL A 13 -5.65 -3.16 1.36
N ARG A 14 -6.66 -4.04 1.24
CA ARG A 14 -7.90 -3.74 0.52
C ARG A 14 -8.66 -2.56 1.11
N TYR A 15 -8.72 -2.47 2.44
CA TYR A 15 -9.37 -1.37 3.12
C TYR A 15 -8.68 -0.03 2.84
N LEU A 16 -7.34 0.00 2.87
CA LEU A 16 -6.54 1.20 2.58
C LEU A 16 -6.62 1.61 1.10
N SER A 17 -6.59 0.65 0.17
CA SER A 17 -6.71 0.91 -1.27
C SER A 17 -8.06 1.51 -1.68
N ASN A 18 -9.11 1.28 -0.89
CA ASN A 18 -10.46 1.76 -1.21
C ASN A 18 -10.81 3.08 -0.50
N GLN A 19 -9.81 3.82 -0.01
CA GLN A 19 -10.00 5.14 0.55
C GLN A 19 -9.76 6.21 -0.52
N PHE A 20 -10.77 7.04 -0.75
CA PHE A 20 -10.74 8.14 -1.71
C PHE A 20 -11.08 9.44 -1.01
N THR A 21 -10.51 10.53 -1.49
CA THR A 21 -10.82 11.90 -1.06
C THR A 21 -11.16 12.74 -2.27
N GLU A 22 -11.90 13.83 -2.05
CA GLU A 22 -12.25 14.76 -3.11
C GLU A 22 -11.33 15.98 -3.04
N VAL A 23 -10.60 16.23 -4.13
CA VAL A 23 -9.75 17.41 -4.29
C VAL A 23 -10.15 18.08 -5.60
N ASP A 24 -10.53 19.36 -5.53
CA ASP A 24 -10.97 20.15 -6.68
C ASP A 24 -12.09 19.47 -7.50
N GLY A 25 -13.05 18.83 -6.81
CA GLY A 25 -14.18 18.12 -7.43
C GLY A 25 -13.81 16.81 -8.12
N LYS A 26 -12.59 16.30 -7.94
CA LYS A 26 -12.13 15.00 -8.46
C LYS A 26 -11.91 14.03 -7.31
N GLN A 27 -12.46 12.82 -7.45
CA GLN A 27 -12.14 11.71 -6.56
C GLN A 27 -10.71 11.25 -6.86
N VAL A 28 -9.84 11.36 -5.86
CA VAL A 28 -8.46 10.90 -5.91
C VAL A 28 -8.22 9.89 -4.78
N PRO A 29 -7.36 8.88 -4.97
CA PRO A 29 -6.99 7.97 -3.89
C PRO A 29 -6.41 8.77 -2.71
N LEU A 30 -6.90 8.49 -1.50
CA LEU A 30 -6.41 9.14 -0.28
C LEU A 30 -4.95 8.74 -0.02
N PHE A 31 -4.61 7.48 -0.32
CA PHE A 31 -3.26 6.96 -0.25
C PHE A 31 -2.74 6.70 -1.67
N PRO A 32 -1.79 7.50 -2.18
CA PRO A 32 -1.19 7.24 -3.49
C PRO A 32 -0.24 6.04 -3.47
N GLY A 33 0.06 5.48 -2.29
CA GLY A 33 0.91 4.32 -2.05
C GLY A 33 1.32 4.21 -0.58
N VAL A 34 2.12 3.21 -0.23
CA VAL A 34 2.59 2.94 1.14
C VAL A 34 4.10 2.90 1.18
N TYR A 35 4.69 3.52 2.21
CA TYR A 35 6.11 3.35 2.51
C TYR A 35 6.29 2.16 3.47
N GLY A 36 6.98 1.13 3.01
CA GLY A 36 7.20 -0.09 3.77
C GLY A 36 8.63 -0.21 4.28
N ILE A 37 8.80 -0.21 5.61
CA ILE A 37 10.02 -0.70 6.26
C ILE A 37 9.77 -2.16 6.64
N PHE A 38 10.32 -3.07 5.83
CA PHE A 38 10.07 -4.50 6.00
C PHE A 38 11.13 -5.16 6.89
N GLY A 39 10.68 -5.74 8.00
CA GLY A 39 11.44 -6.69 8.81
C GLY A 39 11.04 -8.14 8.53
N HIS A 40 11.79 -9.11 9.06
CA HIS A 40 11.52 -10.54 8.84
C HIS A 40 10.13 -10.98 9.32
N GLY A 41 9.57 -10.32 10.35
CA GLY A 41 8.26 -10.66 10.91
C GLY A 41 7.05 -10.15 10.11
N ASN A 42 7.27 -9.26 9.16
CA ASN A 42 6.23 -8.49 8.49
C ASN A 42 6.34 -8.59 6.96
N VAL A 43 7.54 -8.84 6.42
CA VAL A 43 7.77 -9.03 4.98
C VAL A 43 6.99 -10.22 4.42
N THR A 44 6.90 -11.32 5.16
CA THR A 44 6.27 -12.57 4.69
C THR A 44 4.74 -12.49 4.66
N CYS A 45 4.13 -11.68 5.53
CA CYS A 45 2.67 -11.55 5.59
C CYS A 45 2.15 -10.32 4.83
N LEU A 46 2.77 -9.15 5.02
CA LEU A 46 2.34 -7.90 4.39
C LEU A 46 2.94 -7.73 2.99
N GLY A 47 4.13 -8.30 2.73
CA GLY A 47 4.76 -8.23 1.42
C GLY A 47 3.90 -8.88 0.34
N GLU A 48 3.42 -10.11 0.58
CA GLU A 48 2.48 -10.82 -0.31
C GLU A 48 1.19 -10.02 -0.57
N ALA A 49 0.59 -9.45 0.48
CA ALA A 49 -0.65 -8.68 0.34
C ALA A 49 -0.45 -7.36 -0.43
N LEU A 50 0.69 -6.70 -0.23
CA LEU A 50 1.04 -5.45 -0.90
C LEU A 50 1.50 -5.67 -2.34
N GLU A 51 2.16 -6.80 -2.64
CA GLU A 51 2.52 -7.20 -4.01
C GLU A 51 1.24 -7.41 -4.84
N ALA A 52 0.28 -8.18 -4.33
CA ALA A 52 -1.01 -8.38 -4.99
C ALA A 52 -1.83 -7.08 -5.20
N ALA A 53 -1.55 -6.02 -4.43
CA ALA A 53 -2.24 -4.74 -4.52
C ALA A 53 -1.39 -3.63 -5.17
N GLN A 54 -0.22 -3.95 -5.71
CA GLN A 54 0.78 -2.99 -6.18
C GLN A 54 0.23 -2.01 -7.25
N GLU A 55 -0.73 -2.46 -8.06
CA GLU A 55 -1.40 -1.61 -9.06
C GLU A 55 -2.28 -0.52 -8.45
N THR A 56 -2.91 -0.80 -7.30
CA THR A 56 -3.79 0.16 -6.61
C THR A 56 -3.08 0.94 -5.53
N LEU A 57 -2.09 0.34 -4.88
CA LEU A 57 -1.40 0.88 -3.73
C LEU A 57 0.09 0.53 -3.84
N PRO A 58 0.86 1.30 -4.62
CA PRO A 58 2.26 1.02 -4.85
C PRO A 58 3.04 1.13 -3.54
N THR A 59 3.85 0.12 -3.26
CA THR A 59 4.73 0.14 -2.09
C THR A 59 6.09 0.71 -2.46
N TRP A 60 6.59 1.67 -1.68
CA TRP A 60 7.93 2.23 -1.81
C TRP A 60 8.78 1.81 -0.61
N ARG A 61 9.94 1.22 -0.88
CA ARG A 61 10.85 0.79 0.19
C ARG A 61 11.68 1.98 0.67
N GLY A 62 11.39 2.48 1.87
CA GLY A 62 12.27 3.42 2.57
C GLY A 62 13.34 2.64 3.35
N GLN A 63 14.62 2.91 3.11
CA GLN A 63 15.72 2.42 3.96
C GLN A 63 15.98 3.33 5.17
N ASN A 64 15.41 4.54 5.20
CA ASN A 64 15.56 5.55 6.24
C ASN A 64 14.34 6.49 6.21
N GLU A 65 13.89 6.92 7.39
CA GLU A 65 12.74 7.82 7.56
C GLU A 65 12.97 9.24 6.98
N GLN A 66 14.22 9.59 6.65
CA GLN A 66 14.59 10.86 6.02
C GLN A 66 14.46 10.86 4.50
N SER A 67 14.40 9.68 3.85
CA SER A 67 14.43 9.55 2.38
C SER A 67 13.05 9.67 1.72
N HIS A 68 12.00 9.94 2.50
CA HIS A 68 10.59 9.88 2.09
C HIS A 68 10.18 10.91 1.01
N GLY A 69 11.00 11.92 0.72
CA GLY A 69 10.68 12.95 -0.28
C GLY A 69 10.97 12.60 -1.75
N PHE A 70 11.80 11.59 -2.03
CA PHE A 70 12.34 11.38 -3.40
C PHE A 70 11.98 10.05 -4.07
N CYS A 71 11.45 9.07 -3.33
CA CYS A 71 11.12 7.77 -3.92
C CYS A 71 9.74 7.84 -4.64
N ARG A 72 9.72 8.44 -5.83
CA ARG A 72 8.56 8.47 -6.73
C ARG A 72 8.86 7.81 -8.09
N ARG A 73 9.75 6.82 -8.14
CA ARG A 73 9.92 5.99 -9.34
C ARG A 73 10.57 4.65 -9.02
N ARG A 74 9.87 3.60 -9.45
CA ARG A 74 10.34 2.23 -9.71
C ARG A 74 10.86 1.43 -8.52
N PHE A 75 10.11 0.38 -8.20
CA PHE A 75 10.69 -0.93 -7.98
C PHE A 75 11.53 -1.29 -9.22
N CYS A 76 12.84 -1.11 -9.10
CA CYS A 76 13.85 -1.85 -9.85
C CYS A 76 14.98 -2.16 -8.86
#